data_AF-A0A7C6AWX2-F1
#
_entry.id   AF-A0A7C6AWX2-F1
#
_cell.length_a   1.000
_cell.length_b   1.000
_cell.length_c   1.000
_cell.angle_alpha   90.00
_cell.angle_beta   90.00
_cell.angle_gamma   90.00
#
_symmetry.space_group_name_H-M   'P 1'
#
loop_
_entity.id
_entity.type
_entity.pdbx_description
1 polymer ?
#
loop_
_entity_poly.entity_id
_entity_poly.type
_entity_poly.pdbx_seq_one_letter_code
_entity_poly.pdbx_strand_id
1 'polypeptide(L)'
;EVFPEHKFGIVKLLQARNHITGMTGDGVNDAPALKQADVGIAVSGATDAARAAADLVLTAPGLSVIISAIEEARRIFERMNAYAIYRISETIRIMFFVVLTMVFFDFYPITAIMIILLAFFNDVPIMAIAYDHTGLEKKPVRWDMRQVITVATSMGVVGVIGSFGMLLLAMDWLKLDVAQIQTYIFLKMAVAGHLVLFVARTKGYFWRRPWPAPIMVWSALITKLAATVLAAYGFGLITPISWPEIALIWGYSIASALVTDVVKVQVYRHFQHRAPRHEKFIARVQQPLHSFGRK
;
A
#
# COMPACT_ATOMS: atom_id res chain seq x y z
N GLU A 1 24.39 12.17 -38.28
CA GLU A 1 24.69 12.55 -36.88
C GLU A 1 23.45 13.12 -36.22
N VAL A 2 23.37 13.09 -34.88
CA VAL A 2 22.23 13.57 -34.11
C VAL A 2 22.68 14.78 -33.29
N PHE A 3 22.10 15.95 -33.56
CA PHE A 3 22.37 17.17 -32.81
C PHE A 3 21.72 17.13 -31.41
N PRO A 4 22.23 17.88 -30.42
CA PRO A 4 21.64 17.98 -29.07
C PRO A 4 20.13 18.27 -29.08
N GLU A 5 19.67 19.15 -29.97
CA GLU A 5 18.28 19.55 -30.11
C GLU A 5 17.39 18.38 -30.58
N HIS A 6 17.94 17.49 -31.40
CA HIS A 6 17.22 16.29 -31.84
C HIS A 6 17.01 15.31 -30.69
N LYS A 7 17.99 15.13 -29.80
CA LYS A 7 17.85 14.27 -28.61
C LYS A 7 16.74 14.80 -27.70
N PHE A 8 16.75 16.11 -27.44
CA PHE A 8 15.69 16.78 -26.68
C PHE A 8 14.31 16.59 -27.32
N GLY A 9 14.22 16.80 -28.64
CA GLY A 9 12.98 16.62 -29.40
C GLY A 9 12.43 15.19 -29.32
N ILE A 10 13.29 14.17 -29.38
CA ILE A 10 12.89 12.76 -29.25
C ILE A 10 12.28 12.48 -27.88
N VAL A 11 12.92 12.93 -26.79
CA VAL A 11 12.40 12.75 -25.43
C VAL A 11 11.01 13.38 -25.30
N LYS A 12 10.86 14.62 -25.78
CA LYS A 12 9.58 15.34 -25.74
C LYS A 12 8.49 14.63 -26.56
N LEU A 13 8.83 14.06 -27.72
CA LEU A 13 7.89 13.29 -28.55
C LEU A 13 7.44 11.99 -27.86
N LEU A 14 8.34 11.30 -27.17
CA LEU A 14 8.01 10.09 -26.41
C LEU A 14 7.12 10.43 -25.20
N GLN A 15 7.43 11.49 -24.47
CA GLN A 15 6.61 11.99 -23.37
C GLN A 15 5.22 12.43 -23.83
N ALA A 16 5.13 13.13 -24.98
CA ALA A 16 3.85 13.52 -25.59
C ALA A 16 2.97 12.32 -25.96
N ARG A 17 3.58 11.15 -26.22
CA ARG A 17 2.89 9.87 -26.44
C ARG A 17 2.64 9.10 -25.14
N ASN A 18 2.77 9.76 -23.98
CA ASN A 18 2.52 9.21 -22.67
C ASN A 18 3.45 8.02 -22.33
N HIS A 19 4.69 8.02 -22.80
CA HIS A 19 5.72 7.10 -22.33
C HIS A 19 6.50 7.70 -21.16
N ILE A 20 6.91 6.85 -20.21
CA ILE A 20 7.90 7.23 -19.18
C ILE A 20 9.27 7.07 -19.82
N THR A 21 10.07 8.12 -19.79
CA THR A 21 11.35 8.23 -20.50
C THR A 21 12.51 8.33 -19.51
N GLY A 22 13.48 7.43 -19.66
CA GLY A 22 14.78 7.54 -19.02
C GLY A 22 15.83 7.78 -20.09
N MET A 23 16.69 8.79 -19.91
CA MET A 23 17.78 9.08 -20.83
C MET A 23 19.13 8.84 -20.17
N THR A 24 20.05 8.19 -20.88
CA THR A 24 21.44 8.03 -20.46
C THR A 24 22.36 8.93 -21.27
N GLY A 25 23.34 9.57 -20.64
CA GLY A 25 24.30 10.43 -21.33
C GLY A 25 25.62 10.58 -20.57
N ASP A 26 26.63 11.08 -21.25
CA ASP A 26 28.00 11.26 -20.76
C ASP A 26 28.55 12.67 -21.01
N GLY A 27 28.13 13.30 -22.10
CA GLY A 27 28.63 14.59 -22.55
C GLY A 27 27.71 15.79 -22.25
N VAL A 28 28.29 16.98 -22.36
CA VAL A 28 27.57 18.27 -22.26
C VAL A 28 26.42 18.36 -23.27
N ASN A 29 26.59 17.73 -24.44
CA ASN A 29 25.60 17.65 -25.51
C ASN A 29 24.33 16.90 -25.11
N ASP A 30 24.39 16.04 -24.10
CA ASP A 30 23.25 15.29 -23.59
C ASP A 30 22.50 16.05 -22.49
N ALA A 31 23.11 17.08 -21.90
CA ALA A 31 22.56 17.78 -20.74
C ALA A 31 21.11 18.30 -20.94
N PRO A 32 20.75 18.92 -22.08
CA PRO A 32 19.37 19.38 -22.30
C PRO A 32 18.37 18.22 -22.31
N ALA A 33 18.75 17.09 -22.90
CA ALA A 33 17.87 15.96 -23.09
C ALA A 33 17.81 15.07 -21.82
N LEU A 34 18.92 14.97 -21.07
CA LEU A 34 18.97 14.40 -19.71
C LEU A 34 17.99 15.13 -18.79
N LYS A 35 17.99 16.47 -18.84
CA LYS A 35 17.11 17.29 -18.01
C LYS A 35 15.64 17.23 -18.41
N GLN A 36 15.37 16.97 -19.69
CA GLN A 36 14.01 16.87 -20.23
C GLN A 36 13.36 15.51 -19.93
N ALA A 37 14.15 14.44 -19.78
CA ALA A 37 13.65 13.11 -19.49
C ALA A 37 12.98 13.05 -18.11
N ASP A 38 12.10 12.06 -17.90
CA ASP A 38 11.49 11.85 -16.58
C ASP A 38 12.54 11.40 -15.54
N VAL A 39 13.62 10.75 -16.02
CA VAL A 39 14.84 10.49 -15.25
C VAL A 39 16.05 10.62 -16.17
N GLY A 40 16.95 11.56 -15.87
CA GLY A 40 18.28 11.66 -16.48
C GLY A 40 19.30 10.79 -15.76
N ILE A 41 20.09 10.00 -16.50
CA ILE A 41 21.11 9.08 -15.96
C ILE A 41 22.48 9.44 -16.54
N ALA A 42 23.39 9.94 -15.70
CA ALA A 42 24.78 10.16 -16.08
C ALA A 42 25.60 8.87 -15.84
N VAL A 43 26.35 8.43 -16.85
CA VAL A 43 27.21 7.23 -16.73
C VAL A 43 28.47 7.51 -15.92
N SER A 44 29.15 6.46 -15.45
CA SER A 44 30.43 6.60 -14.76
C SER A 44 31.46 7.24 -15.68
N GLY A 45 32.13 8.29 -15.20
CA GLY A 45 33.06 9.10 -16.00
C GLY A 45 32.41 10.20 -16.85
N ALA A 46 31.10 10.44 -16.72
CA ALA A 46 30.42 11.54 -17.39
C ALA A 46 30.98 12.92 -17.00
N THR A 47 30.86 13.87 -17.92
CA THR A 47 31.25 15.28 -17.71
C THR A 47 30.48 15.90 -16.55
N ASP A 48 31.06 16.92 -15.89
CA ASP A 48 30.41 17.64 -14.79
C ASP A 48 29.05 18.23 -15.19
N ALA A 49 28.93 18.70 -16.44
CA ALA A 49 27.67 19.21 -16.96
C ALA A 49 26.60 18.12 -17.07
N ALA A 50 26.96 16.92 -17.56
CA ALA A 50 26.03 15.79 -17.64
C ALA A 50 25.62 15.31 -16.25
N ARG A 51 26.57 15.24 -15.30
CA ARG A 51 26.29 14.89 -13.90
C ARG A 51 25.37 15.91 -13.22
N ALA A 52 25.57 17.20 -13.47
CA ALA A 52 24.71 18.25 -12.93
C ALA A 52 23.30 18.26 -13.55
N ALA A 53 23.16 17.78 -14.79
CA ALA A 53 21.88 17.70 -15.48
C ALA A 53 21.06 16.42 -15.15
N ALA A 54 21.72 15.35 -14.70
CA ALA A 54 21.11 14.07 -14.41
C ALA A 54 20.52 13.97 -12.99
N ASP A 55 19.49 13.12 -12.82
CA ASP A 55 18.88 12.81 -11.53
C ASP A 55 19.56 11.61 -10.84
N LEU A 56 20.24 10.76 -11.63
CA LEU A 56 20.96 9.58 -11.15
C LEU A 56 22.36 9.53 -11.77
N VAL A 57 23.38 9.35 -10.94
CA VAL A 57 24.78 9.25 -11.39
C VAL A 57 25.30 7.84 -11.09
N LEU A 58 25.71 7.12 -12.13
CA LEU A 58 26.32 5.81 -11.99
C LEU A 58 27.75 5.94 -11.50
N THR A 59 28.02 5.46 -10.29
CA THR A 59 29.37 5.44 -9.73
C THR A 59 30.19 4.28 -10.31
N ALA A 60 29.54 3.12 -10.51
CA ALA A 60 30.14 1.96 -11.16
C ALA A 60 29.92 1.98 -12.69
N PRO A 61 30.88 1.47 -13.48
CA PRO A 61 30.69 1.28 -14.91
C PRO A 61 29.67 0.18 -15.20
N GLY A 62 28.99 0.27 -16.34
CA GLY A 62 28.07 -0.74 -16.85
C GLY A 62 26.58 -0.34 -16.76
N LEU A 63 25.82 -0.73 -17.78
CA LEU A 63 24.39 -0.43 -17.90
C LEU A 63 23.50 -1.36 -17.06
N SER A 64 24.06 -2.45 -16.52
CA SER A 64 23.32 -3.38 -15.64
C SER A 64 22.83 -2.70 -14.37
N VAL A 65 23.53 -1.67 -13.89
CA VAL A 65 23.12 -0.88 -12.71
C VAL A 65 21.77 -0.19 -12.94
N ILE A 66 21.48 0.22 -14.17
CA ILE A 66 20.20 0.84 -14.54
C ILE A 66 19.06 -0.18 -14.38
N ILE A 67 19.30 -1.43 -14.76
CA ILE A 67 18.31 -2.51 -14.60
C ILE A 67 18.00 -2.71 -13.12
N SER A 68 19.04 -2.83 -12.28
CA SER A 68 18.88 -2.96 -10.83
C SER A 68 18.14 -1.78 -10.20
N ALA A 69 18.46 -0.55 -10.64
CA ALA A 69 17.77 0.66 -10.17
C ALA A 69 16.28 0.66 -10.55
N ILE A 70 15.95 0.25 -11.78
CA ILE A 70 14.55 0.12 -12.23
C ILE A 70 13.82 -0.97 -11.45
N GLU A 71 14.46 -2.11 -11.17
CA GLU A 71 13.86 -3.18 -10.37
C GLU A 71 13.56 -2.72 -8.94
N GLU A 72 14.49 -2.03 -8.29
CA GLU A 72 14.27 -1.53 -6.93
C GLU A 72 13.22 -0.43 -6.89
N ALA A 73 13.20 0.48 -7.86
CA ALA A 73 12.16 1.49 -7.99
C ALA A 73 10.75 0.87 -8.09
N ARG A 74 10.61 -0.23 -8.86
CA ARG A 74 9.35 -0.98 -8.97
C ARG A 74 8.96 -1.65 -7.64
N ARG A 75 9.93 -2.19 -6.89
CA ARG A 75 9.67 -2.77 -5.55
C ARG A 75 9.21 -1.70 -4.57
N ILE A 76 9.88 -0.55 -4.54
CA ILE A 76 9.50 0.60 -3.70
C ILE A 76 8.09 1.07 -4.06
N PHE A 77 7.76 1.13 -5.35
CA PHE A 77 6.42 1.51 -5.81
C PHE A 77 5.33 0.56 -5.30
N GLU A 78 5.54 -0.76 -5.38
CA GLU A 78 4.59 -1.75 -4.84
C GLU A 78 4.46 -1.66 -3.31
N ARG A 79 5.56 -1.42 -2.57
CA ARG A 79 5.52 -1.18 -1.11
C ARG A 79 4.71 0.07 -0.78
N MET A 80 4.88 1.15 -1.55
CA MET A 80 4.16 2.40 -1.39
C MET A 80 2.66 2.25 -1.70
N ASN A 81 2.28 1.45 -2.71
CA ASN A 81 0.88 1.10 -2.97
C ASN A 81 0.25 0.37 -1.78
N ALA A 82 0.93 -0.66 -1.25
CA ALA A 82 0.44 -1.40 -0.10
C ALA A 82 0.27 -0.49 1.13
N TYR A 83 1.25 0.39 1.38
CA TYR A 83 1.17 1.41 2.43
C TYR A 83 -0.04 2.34 2.25
N ALA A 84 -0.26 2.86 1.03
CA ALA A 84 -1.38 3.76 0.77
C ALA A 84 -2.74 3.08 0.96
N ILE A 85 -2.90 1.85 0.46
CA ILE A 85 -4.14 1.07 0.64
C ILE A 85 -4.42 0.84 2.12
N TYR A 86 -3.40 0.40 2.87
CA TYR A 86 -3.50 0.20 4.31
C TYR A 86 -3.88 1.50 5.03
N ARG A 87 -3.14 2.60 4.79
CA ARG A 87 -3.34 3.87 5.50
C ARG A 87 -4.74 4.42 5.24
N ILE A 88 -5.20 4.43 3.99
CA ILE A 88 -6.54 4.91 3.63
C ILE A 88 -7.62 4.03 4.27
N SER A 89 -7.48 2.70 4.18
CA SER A 89 -8.43 1.76 4.79
C SER A 89 -8.54 1.95 6.30
N GLU A 90 -7.42 2.16 6.97
CA GLU A 90 -7.36 2.35 8.42
C GLU A 90 -7.95 3.68 8.85
N THR A 91 -7.67 4.76 8.11
CA THR A 91 -8.28 6.08 8.35
C THR A 91 -9.80 6.01 8.20
N ILE A 92 -10.32 5.39 7.13
CA ILE A 92 -11.76 5.17 6.95
C ILE A 92 -12.32 4.40 8.15
N ARG A 93 -11.67 3.30 8.54
CA ARG A 93 -12.15 2.47 9.63
C ARG A 93 -12.25 3.22 10.95
N ILE A 94 -11.16 3.87 11.39
CA ILE A 94 -11.13 4.59 12.67
C ILE A 94 -12.13 5.76 12.63
N MET A 95 -12.06 6.60 11.60
CA MET A 95 -12.87 7.81 11.52
C MET A 95 -14.38 7.49 11.53
N PHE A 96 -14.84 6.63 10.62
CA PHE A 96 -16.27 6.30 10.57
C PHE A 96 -16.73 5.51 11.78
N PHE A 97 -15.94 4.55 12.28
CA PHE A 97 -16.34 3.81 13.48
C PHE A 97 -16.47 4.74 14.70
N VAL A 98 -15.47 5.57 14.96
CA VAL A 98 -15.46 6.46 16.14
C VAL A 98 -16.58 7.49 16.05
N VAL A 99 -16.71 8.19 14.92
CA VAL A 99 -17.75 9.23 14.74
C VAL A 99 -19.15 8.64 14.81
N LEU A 100 -19.41 7.55 14.08
CA LEU A 100 -20.74 6.95 14.08
C LEU A 100 -21.10 6.35 15.45
N THR A 101 -20.12 5.81 16.18
CA THR A 101 -20.38 5.32 17.55
C THR A 101 -20.79 6.46 18.48
N MET A 102 -20.10 7.61 18.41
CA MET A 102 -20.48 8.78 19.21
C MET A 102 -21.89 9.27 18.89
N VAL A 103 -22.24 9.33 17.60
CA VAL A 103 -23.56 9.81 17.15
C VAL A 103 -24.70 8.86 17.56
N PHE A 104 -24.49 7.54 17.48
CA PHE A 104 -25.56 6.57 17.70
C PHE A 104 -25.63 5.98 19.11
N PHE A 105 -24.52 5.94 19.84
CA PHE A 105 -24.45 5.31 21.16
C PHE A 105 -24.14 6.31 22.30
N ASP A 106 -23.92 7.58 21.99
CA ASP A 106 -23.72 8.68 22.95
C ASP A 106 -22.55 8.46 23.93
N PHE A 107 -21.50 7.77 23.50
CA PHE A 107 -20.26 7.64 24.28
C PHE A 107 -19.02 7.60 23.38
N TYR A 108 -17.86 7.86 24.00
CA TYR A 108 -16.56 7.83 23.32
C TYR A 108 -16.00 6.40 23.30
N PRO A 109 -15.92 5.72 22.14
CA PRO A 109 -15.46 4.33 22.08
C PRO A 109 -13.95 4.16 22.28
N ILE A 110 -13.16 5.23 22.12
CA ILE A 110 -11.72 5.24 22.29
C ILE A 110 -11.33 6.60 22.89
N THR A 111 -10.49 6.59 23.92
CA THR A 111 -9.98 7.81 24.56
C THR A 111 -8.76 8.39 23.83
N ALA A 112 -8.40 9.64 24.10
CA ALA A 112 -7.25 10.28 23.48
C ALA A 112 -5.94 9.50 23.72
N ILE A 113 -5.73 8.97 24.94
CA ILE A 113 -4.54 8.18 25.26
C ILE A 113 -4.50 6.87 24.45
N MET A 114 -5.65 6.22 24.24
CA MET A 114 -5.74 5.01 23.42
C MET A 114 -5.44 5.29 21.94
N ILE A 115 -5.82 6.46 21.42
CA ILE A 115 -5.45 6.89 20.05
C ILE A 115 -3.93 7.05 19.93
N ILE A 116 -3.30 7.70 20.92
CA ILE A 116 -1.84 7.86 20.95
C ILE A 116 -1.14 6.50 21.01
N LEU A 117 -1.61 5.61 21.89
CA LEU A 117 -1.10 4.24 22.00
C LEU A 117 -1.27 3.46 20.70
N LEU A 118 -2.42 3.61 20.03
CA LEU A 118 -2.69 2.97 18.75
C LEU A 118 -1.71 3.44 17.68
N ALA A 119 -1.46 4.75 17.58
CA ALA A 119 -0.48 5.32 16.67
C ALA A 119 0.92 4.76 16.96
N PHE A 120 1.36 4.82 18.22
CA PHE A 120 2.67 4.32 18.64
C PHE A 120 2.88 2.83 18.29
N PHE A 121 1.92 1.97 18.61
CA PHE A 121 2.03 0.55 18.29
C PHE A 121 1.93 0.24 16.79
N ASN A 122 1.37 1.13 15.98
CA ASN A 122 1.24 0.95 14.54
C ASN A 122 2.47 1.45 13.78
N ASP A 123 3.20 2.44 14.28
CA ASP A 123 4.28 3.09 13.54
C ASP A 123 5.48 2.15 13.27
N VAL A 124 5.84 1.29 14.23
CA VAL A 124 6.97 0.36 14.07
C VAL A 124 6.74 -0.61 12.89
N PRO A 125 5.59 -1.30 12.77
CA PRO A 125 5.35 -2.19 11.63
C PRO A 125 5.09 -1.46 10.32
N ILE A 126 4.61 -0.21 10.36
CA ILE A 126 4.48 0.64 9.17
C ILE A 126 5.86 0.93 8.57
N MET A 127 6.85 1.26 9.39
CA MET A 127 8.22 1.45 8.90
C MET A 127 8.79 0.16 8.29
N ALA A 128 8.41 -1.00 8.83
CA ALA A 128 8.86 -2.30 8.30
C ALA A 128 8.33 -2.60 6.88
N ILE A 129 7.25 -1.94 6.41
CA ILE A 129 6.75 -2.07 5.03
C ILE A 129 7.84 -1.69 4.00
N ALA A 130 8.72 -0.75 4.34
CA ALA A 130 9.81 -0.32 3.46
C ALA A 130 10.79 -1.46 3.11
N TYR A 131 10.86 -2.51 3.95
CA TYR A 131 11.74 -3.67 3.79
C TYR A 131 10.98 -4.93 3.36
N ASP A 132 9.71 -4.81 3.02
CA ASP A 132 8.87 -5.97 2.72
C ASP A 132 9.21 -6.62 1.36
N HIS A 133 8.92 -7.92 1.23
CA HIS A 133 9.08 -8.64 -0.03
C HIS A 133 7.89 -8.40 -0.96
N THR A 134 8.15 -7.76 -2.09
CA THR A 134 7.13 -7.49 -3.12
C THR A 134 7.40 -8.25 -4.42
N GLY A 135 6.34 -8.46 -5.20
CA GLY A 135 6.47 -8.96 -6.56
C GLY A 135 7.08 -7.90 -7.47
N LEU A 136 7.82 -8.33 -8.48
CA LEU A 136 8.38 -7.43 -9.49
C LEU A 136 7.45 -7.37 -10.71
N GLU A 137 6.82 -6.21 -10.91
CA GLU A 137 6.00 -5.97 -12.11
C GLU A 137 6.89 -5.91 -13.36
N LYS A 138 6.47 -6.59 -14.44
CA LYS A 138 7.23 -6.65 -15.70
C LYS A 138 7.13 -5.36 -16.50
N LYS A 139 5.99 -4.67 -16.40
CA LYS A 139 5.70 -3.42 -17.11
C LYS A 139 6.03 -2.20 -16.23
N PRO A 140 6.27 -1.01 -16.82
CA PRO A 140 6.38 0.22 -16.05
C PRO A 140 5.16 0.43 -15.16
N VAL A 141 5.42 0.76 -13.90
CA VAL A 141 4.38 0.94 -12.89
C VAL A 141 3.87 2.38 -12.91
N ARG A 142 2.57 2.56 -12.68
CA ARG A 142 1.89 3.85 -12.56
C ARG A 142 0.85 3.77 -11.46
N TRP A 143 0.56 4.90 -10.83
CA TRP A 143 -0.48 4.96 -9.82
C TRP A 143 -1.84 4.89 -10.50
N ASP A 144 -2.63 3.88 -10.14
CA ASP A 144 -4.06 3.84 -10.42
C ASP A 144 -4.81 4.25 -9.15
N MET A 145 -5.00 5.55 -8.97
CA MET A 145 -5.70 6.11 -7.80
C MET A 145 -7.12 5.57 -7.65
N ARG A 146 -7.80 5.31 -8.77
CA ARG A 146 -9.15 4.75 -8.74
C ARG A 146 -9.13 3.34 -8.15
N GLN A 147 -8.17 2.51 -8.55
CA GLN A 147 -7.98 1.19 -7.97
C GLN A 147 -7.62 1.26 -6.49
N VAL A 148 -6.62 2.07 -6.11
CA VAL A 148 -6.14 2.22 -4.73
C VAL A 148 -7.27 2.65 -3.80
N ILE A 149 -8.01 3.72 -4.15
CA ILE A 149 -9.12 4.23 -3.33
C ILE A 149 -10.25 3.19 -3.25
N THR A 150 -10.60 2.52 -4.36
CA THR A 150 -11.70 1.54 -4.36
C THR A 150 -11.38 0.34 -3.47
N VAL A 151 -10.16 -0.20 -3.58
CA VAL A 151 -9.71 -1.33 -2.74
C VAL A 151 -9.66 -0.90 -1.27
N ALA A 152 -9.01 0.23 -0.97
CA ALA A 152 -8.89 0.72 0.39
C ALA A 152 -10.26 1.02 1.03
N THR A 153 -11.19 1.61 0.29
CA THR A 153 -12.54 1.89 0.76
C THR A 153 -13.31 0.60 1.03
N SER A 154 -13.22 -0.40 0.15
CA SER A 154 -13.88 -1.69 0.36
C SER A 154 -13.38 -2.40 1.63
N MET A 155 -12.06 -2.38 1.87
CA MET A 155 -11.46 -2.93 3.08
C MET A 155 -11.85 -2.12 4.32
N GLY A 156 -11.86 -0.78 4.20
CA GLY A 156 -12.27 0.13 5.27
C GLY A 156 -13.71 -0.10 5.72
N VAL A 157 -14.65 -0.22 4.78
CA VAL A 157 -16.07 -0.49 5.05
C VAL A 157 -16.26 -1.84 5.76
N VAL A 158 -15.61 -2.91 5.28
CA VAL A 158 -15.60 -4.21 5.98
C VAL A 158 -15.05 -4.06 7.39
N GLY A 159 -13.98 -3.28 7.54
CA GLY A 159 -13.39 -2.95 8.82
C GLY A 159 -14.33 -2.22 9.78
N VAL A 160 -15.14 -1.27 9.28
CA VAL A 160 -16.14 -0.53 10.06
C VAL A 160 -17.25 -1.47 10.53
N ILE A 161 -17.82 -2.25 9.61
CA ILE A 161 -18.87 -3.24 9.93
C ILE A 161 -18.34 -4.22 10.98
N GLY A 162 -17.11 -4.70 10.82
CA GLY A 162 -16.47 -5.57 11.80
C GLY A 162 -16.20 -4.90 13.15
N SER A 163 -15.86 -3.60 13.18
CA SER A 163 -15.74 -2.86 14.45
C SER A 163 -17.08 -2.74 15.17
N PHE A 164 -18.16 -2.43 14.44
CA PHE A 164 -19.51 -2.37 15.02
C PHE A 164 -19.99 -3.73 15.52
N GLY A 165 -19.75 -4.80 14.77
CA GLY A 165 -20.07 -6.16 15.24
C GLY A 165 -19.39 -6.47 16.57
N MET A 166 -18.14 -6.03 16.74
CA MET A 166 -17.39 -6.22 17.98
C MET A 166 -17.87 -5.33 19.12
N LEU A 167 -18.30 -4.09 18.82
CA LEU A 167 -18.93 -3.20 19.78
C LEU A 167 -20.24 -3.79 20.32
N LEU A 168 -21.10 -4.30 19.44
CA LEU A 168 -22.37 -4.93 19.83
C LEU A 168 -22.15 -6.19 20.69
N LEU A 169 -21.13 -7.00 20.37
CA LEU A 169 -20.76 -8.14 21.22
C LEU A 169 -20.32 -7.70 22.63
N ALA A 170 -19.56 -6.60 22.72
CA ALA A 170 -19.11 -6.06 24.00
C ALA A 170 -20.26 -5.51 24.85
N MET A 171 -21.22 -4.83 24.22
CA MET A 171 -22.37 -4.22 24.90
C MET A 171 -23.46 -5.24 25.25
N ASP A 172 -23.92 -6.02 24.29
CA ASP A 172 -25.14 -6.82 24.43
C ASP A 172 -24.86 -8.20 25.06
N TRP A 173 -23.76 -8.83 24.64
CA TRP A 173 -23.45 -10.20 25.04
C TRP A 173 -22.56 -10.24 26.28
N LEU A 174 -21.45 -9.50 26.26
CA LEU A 174 -20.49 -9.47 27.38
C LEU A 174 -20.90 -8.49 28.48
N LYS A 175 -21.77 -7.51 28.17
CA LYS A 175 -22.27 -6.48 29.12
C LYS A 175 -21.14 -5.79 29.87
N LEU A 176 -20.08 -5.46 29.14
CA LEU A 176 -18.91 -4.78 29.69
C LEU A 176 -19.25 -3.34 30.08
N ASP A 177 -18.57 -2.83 31.11
CA ASP A 177 -18.65 -1.41 31.44
C ASP A 177 -18.01 -0.54 30.34
N VAL A 178 -18.39 0.74 30.26
CA VAL A 178 -17.91 1.68 29.23
C VAL A 178 -16.39 1.73 29.18
N ALA A 179 -15.73 1.73 30.33
CA ALA A 179 -14.26 1.77 30.39
C ALA A 179 -13.61 0.47 29.87
N GLN A 180 -14.26 -0.68 30.09
CA GLN A 180 -13.81 -1.96 29.54
C GLN A 180 -14.08 -2.05 28.03
N ILE A 181 -15.22 -1.53 27.56
CA ILE A 181 -15.55 -1.42 26.12
C ILE A 181 -14.48 -0.59 25.40
N GLN A 182 -14.03 0.51 25.99
CA GLN A 182 -12.96 1.33 25.41
C GLN A 182 -11.66 0.54 25.21
N THR A 183 -11.22 -0.22 26.22
CA THR A 183 -10.05 -1.10 26.11
C THR A 183 -10.28 -2.23 25.10
N TYR A 184 -11.47 -2.81 25.09
CA TYR A 184 -11.87 -3.88 24.18
C TYR A 184 -11.78 -3.44 22.71
N ILE A 185 -12.33 -2.27 22.42
CA ILE A 185 -12.28 -1.63 21.10
C ILE A 185 -10.85 -1.21 20.76
N PHE A 186 -10.10 -0.62 21.68
CA PHE A 186 -8.69 -0.28 21.48
C PHE A 186 -7.88 -1.51 21.02
N LEU A 187 -7.98 -2.62 21.75
CA LEU A 187 -7.24 -3.84 21.41
C LEU A 187 -7.73 -4.41 20.07
N LYS A 188 -9.04 -4.40 19.80
CA LYS A 188 -9.57 -4.75 18.48
C LYS A 188 -8.91 -3.92 17.40
N MET A 189 -8.93 -2.59 17.50
CA MET A 189 -8.39 -1.71 16.46
C MET A 189 -6.90 -1.97 16.25
N ALA A 190 -6.15 -2.17 17.34
CA ALA A 190 -4.73 -2.49 17.30
C ALA A 190 -4.45 -3.80 16.55
N VAL A 191 -5.13 -4.90 16.90
CA VAL A 191 -4.93 -6.23 16.30
C VAL A 191 -5.45 -6.27 14.87
N ALA A 192 -6.70 -5.85 14.65
CA ALA A 192 -7.32 -5.86 13.32
C ALA A 192 -6.60 -4.93 12.35
N GLY A 193 -6.05 -3.80 12.79
CA GLY A 193 -5.29 -2.88 11.93
C GLY A 193 -4.05 -3.55 11.36
N HIS A 194 -3.32 -4.27 12.21
CA HIS A 194 -2.13 -5.02 11.79
C HIS A 194 -2.45 -6.16 10.85
N LEU A 195 -3.52 -6.90 11.09
CA LEU A 195 -3.95 -7.95 10.17
C LEU A 195 -4.33 -7.37 8.80
N VAL A 196 -4.99 -6.21 8.78
CA VAL A 196 -5.30 -5.49 7.52
C VAL A 196 -4.02 -5.06 6.80
N LEU A 197 -2.96 -4.67 7.51
CA LEU A 197 -1.64 -4.40 6.91
C LEU A 197 -1.07 -5.62 6.17
N PHE A 198 -1.19 -6.83 6.73
CA PHE A 198 -0.79 -8.05 6.02
C PHE A 198 -1.67 -8.37 4.82
N VAL A 199 -2.97 -8.07 4.92
CA VAL A 199 -3.95 -8.24 3.83
C VAL A 199 -3.67 -7.25 2.69
N ALA A 200 -3.33 -5.99 2.99
CA ALA A 200 -3.05 -4.95 2.00
C ALA A 200 -1.75 -5.18 1.22
N ARG A 201 -0.82 -5.98 1.76
CA ARG A 201 0.52 -6.25 1.20
C ARG A 201 0.48 -6.81 -0.22
N THR A 202 -0.51 -7.63 -0.55
CA THR A 202 -0.59 -8.34 -1.84
C THR A 202 -1.92 -8.14 -2.55
N LYS A 203 -1.88 -8.13 -3.89
CA LYS A 203 -3.09 -8.04 -4.74
C LYS A 203 -3.92 -9.35 -4.72
N GLY A 204 -3.26 -10.49 -4.48
CA GLY A 204 -3.89 -11.79 -4.29
C GLY A 204 -4.19 -12.08 -2.81
N TYR A 205 -4.52 -13.34 -2.47
CA TYR A 205 -4.69 -13.73 -1.07
C TYR A 205 -3.39 -13.54 -0.27
N PHE A 206 -3.48 -13.11 0.98
CA PHE A 206 -2.31 -12.72 1.78
C PHE A 206 -1.34 -13.89 2.11
N TRP A 207 -1.86 -15.12 2.09
CA TRP A 207 -1.10 -16.37 2.29
C TRP A 207 -0.40 -16.88 1.03
N ARG A 208 -0.61 -16.24 -0.13
CA ARG A 208 0.15 -16.56 -1.34
C ARG A 208 1.46 -15.78 -1.35
N ARG A 209 2.46 -16.34 -2.05
CA ARG A 209 3.74 -15.65 -2.29
C ARG A 209 3.48 -14.29 -2.97
N PRO A 210 4.27 -13.25 -2.66
CA PRO A 210 5.43 -13.24 -1.76
C PRO A 210 5.06 -13.26 -0.28
N TRP A 211 5.83 -14.02 0.50
CA TRP A 211 5.71 -14.07 1.96
C TRP A 211 6.24 -12.78 2.59
N PRO A 212 5.62 -12.29 3.68
CA PRO A 212 6.04 -11.05 4.32
C PRO A 212 7.50 -11.16 4.80
N ALA A 213 8.23 -10.05 4.77
CA ALA A 213 9.59 -10.02 5.29
C ALA A 213 9.60 -10.32 6.80
N PRO A 214 10.61 -11.04 7.33
CA PRO A 214 10.68 -11.37 8.76
C PRO A 214 10.60 -10.15 9.67
N ILE A 215 11.20 -9.01 9.27
CA ILE A 215 11.14 -7.75 10.01
C ILE A 215 9.71 -7.23 10.17
N MET A 216 8.86 -7.39 9.16
CA MET A 216 7.45 -7.01 9.19
C MET A 216 6.65 -7.93 10.11
N VAL A 217 6.94 -9.23 10.11
CA VAL A 217 6.26 -10.21 10.98
C VAL A 217 6.62 -9.98 12.45
N TRP A 218 7.92 -9.88 12.77
CA TRP A 218 8.38 -9.71 14.14
C TRP A 218 8.00 -8.35 14.73
N SER A 219 8.08 -7.26 13.95
CA SER A 219 7.61 -5.95 14.41
C SER A 219 6.12 -5.95 14.74
N ALA A 220 5.29 -6.55 13.89
CA ALA A 220 3.86 -6.69 14.15
C ALA A 220 3.59 -7.56 15.39
N LEU A 221 4.27 -8.72 15.50
CA LEU A 221 4.06 -9.62 16.63
C LEU A 221 4.43 -8.97 17.96
N ILE A 222 5.62 -8.36 18.05
CA ILE A 222 6.12 -7.73 19.28
C ILE A 222 5.19 -6.60 19.72
N THR A 223 4.83 -5.70 18.80
CA THR A 223 3.94 -4.57 19.12
C THR A 223 2.54 -5.03 19.51
N LYS A 224 2.03 -6.13 18.92
CA LYS A 224 0.69 -6.65 19.26
C LYS A 224 0.68 -7.42 20.57
N LEU A 225 1.75 -8.15 20.89
CA LEU A 225 1.94 -8.73 22.21
C LEU A 225 2.01 -7.65 23.28
N ALA A 226 2.78 -6.57 23.05
CA ALA A 226 2.84 -5.44 23.97
C ALA A 226 1.48 -4.76 24.16
N ALA A 227 0.73 -4.51 23.08
CA ALA A 227 -0.63 -3.96 23.17
C ALA A 227 -1.60 -4.90 23.91
N THR A 228 -1.45 -6.22 23.73
CA THR A 228 -2.28 -7.23 24.41
C THR A 228 -1.97 -7.28 25.91
N VAL A 229 -0.70 -7.22 26.30
CA VAL A 229 -0.28 -7.15 27.72
C VAL A 229 -0.79 -5.86 28.35
N LEU A 230 -0.72 -4.73 27.63
CA LEU A 230 -1.29 -3.46 28.10
C LEU A 230 -2.81 -3.56 28.31
N ALA A 231 -3.54 -4.20 27.42
CA ALA A 231 -4.99 -4.42 27.57
C ALA A 231 -5.33 -5.39 28.72
N ALA A 232 -4.49 -6.40 28.98
CA ALA A 232 -4.71 -7.36 30.05
C ALA A 232 -4.47 -6.79 31.45
N TYR A 233 -3.44 -5.93 31.61
CA TYR A 233 -2.99 -5.45 32.92
C TYR A 233 -3.27 -3.95 33.16
N GLY A 234 -3.57 -3.19 32.12
CA GLY A 234 -3.93 -1.76 32.18
C GLY A 234 -2.77 -0.81 32.49
N PHE A 235 -1.85 -1.20 33.39
CA PHE A 235 -0.73 -0.39 33.90
C PHE A 235 -1.13 1.02 34.36
N GLY A 236 -2.36 1.18 34.84
CA GLY A 236 -2.92 2.48 35.25
C GLY A 236 -3.25 3.44 34.09
N LEU A 237 -3.06 3.03 32.84
CA LEU A 237 -3.35 3.84 31.65
C LEU A 237 -4.75 3.55 31.09
N ILE A 238 -5.18 2.28 31.14
CA ILE A 238 -6.46 1.81 30.61
C ILE A 238 -7.07 0.75 31.55
N THR A 239 -8.39 0.61 31.52
CA THR A 239 -9.10 -0.40 32.33
C THR A 239 -8.81 -1.80 31.78
N PRO A 240 -8.33 -2.74 32.60
CA PRO A 240 -7.96 -4.07 32.13
C PRO A 240 -9.19 -4.89 31.71
N ILE A 241 -8.99 -5.76 30.71
CA ILE A 241 -9.98 -6.72 30.21
C ILE A 241 -9.50 -8.16 30.45
N SER A 242 -10.43 -9.11 30.47
CA SER A 242 -10.13 -10.50 30.81
C SER A 242 -9.46 -11.26 29.65
N TRP A 243 -8.68 -12.30 29.96
CA TRP A 243 -8.05 -13.14 28.93
C TRP A 243 -9.03 -13.80 27.95
N PRO A 244 -10.23 -14.26 28.37
CA PRO A 244 -11.26 -14.73 27.44
C PRO A 244 -11.72 -13.66 26.43
N GLU A 245 -11.91 -12.42 26.90
CA GLU A 245 -12.26 -11.28 26.03
C GLU A 245 -11.14 -11.00 25.01
N ILE A 246 -9.89 -11.04 25.44
CA ILE A 246 -8.71 -10.89 24.59
C ILE A 246 -8.65 -12.00 23.52
N ALA A 247 -8.86 -13.25 23.92
CA ALA A 247 -8.84 -14.39 23.01
C ALA A 247 -9.96 -14.25 21.95
N LEU A 248 -11.14 -13.81 22.36
CA LEU A 248 -12.25 -13.49 21.46
C LEU A 248 -11.88 -12.37 20.48
N ILE A 249 -11.20 -11.31 20.93
CA ILE A 249 -10.71 -10.24 20.05
C ILE A 249 -9.76 -10.76 18.98
N TRP A 250 -8.78 -11.58 19.36
CA TRP A 250 -7.85 -12.18 18.41
C TRP A 250 -8.56 -13.08 17.41
N GLY A 251 -9.42 -14.00 17.88
CA GLY A 251 -10.18 -14.90 17.02
C GLY A 251 -11.08 -14.15 16.04
N TYR A 252 -11.84 -13.17 16.53
CA TYR A 252 -12.70 -12.31 15.70
C TYR A 252 -11.90 -11.52 14.67
N SER A 253 -10.77 -10.92 15.09
CA SER A 253 -9.94 -10.10 14.20
C SER A 253 -9.29 -10.93 13.10
N ILE A 254 -8.86 -12.16 13.40
CA ILE A 254 -8.34 -13.10 12.40
C ILE A 254 -9.45 -13.46 11.41
N ALA A 255 -10.65 -13.83 11.88
CA ALA A 255 -11.76 -14.16 11.00
C ALA A 255 -12.15 -12.97 10.11
N SER A 256 -12.22 -11.76 10.68
CA SER A 256 -12.48 -10.52 9.95
C SER A 256 -11.40 -10.22 8.90
N ALA A 257 -10.14 -10.51 9.19
CA ALA A 257 -9.05 -10.36 8.24
C ALA A 257 -9.18 -11.31 7.04
N LEU A 258 -9.61 -12.56 7.27
CA LEU A 258 -9.90 -13.51 6.17
C LEU A 258 -11.02 -12.99 5.27
N VAL A 259 -12.10 -12.47 5.86
CA VAL A 259 -13.22 -11.86 5.12
C VAL A 259 -12.72 -10.65 4.32
N THR A 260 -11.92 -9.79 4.94
CA THR A 260 -11.33 -8.62 4.29
C THR A 260 -10.45 -9.02 3.11
N ASP A 261 -9.66 -10.09 3.24
CA ASP A 261 -8.82 -10.61 2.16
C ASP A 261 -9.65 -11.12 0.98
N VAL A 262 -10.76 -11.83 1.25
CA VAL A 262 -11.70 -12.28 0.22
C VAL A 262 -12.31 -11.09 -0.53
N VAL A 263 -12.82 -10.08 0.18
CA VAL A 263 -13.40 -8.87 -0.43
C VAL A 263 -12.37 -8.13 -1.28
N LYS A 264 -11.17 -7.90 -0.74
CA LYS A 264 -10.05 -7.28 -1.46
C LYS A 264 -9.75 -8.02 -2.77
N VAL A 265 -9.62 -9.35 -2.72
CA VAL A 265 -9.34 -10.17 -3.91
C VAL A 265 -10.46 -10.07 -4.95
N GLN A 266 -11.72 -10.06 -4.51
CA GLN A 266 -12.87 -9.88 -5.41
C GLN A 266 -12.83 -8.51 -6.10
N VAL A 267 -12.51 -7.44 -5.37
CA VAL A 267 -12.36 -6.09 -5.93
C VAL A 267 -11.23 -6.06 -6.96
N TYR A 268 -10.06 -6.63 -6.64
CA TYR A 268 -8.96 -6.73 -7.61
C TYR A 268 -9.34 -7.52 -8.87
N ARG A 269 -10.05 -8.64 -8.73
CA ARG A 269 -10.56 -9.41 -9.87
C ARG A 269 -11.51 -8.58 -10.73
N HIS A 270 -12.37 -7.75 -10.14
CA HIS A 270 -13.24 -6.86 -10.89
C HIS A 270 -12.46 -5.86 -11.76
N PHE A 271 -11.38 -5.28 -11.23
CA PHE A 271 -10.48 -4.41 -12.00
C PHE A 271 -9.76 -5.18 -13.12
N GLN A 272 -9.28 -6.39 -12.82
CA GLN A 272 -8.64 -7.26 -13.81
C GLN A 272 -9.58 -7.71 -14.91
N HIS A 273 -10.90 -7.80 -14.69
CA HIS A 273 -11.88 -8.15 -15.74
C HIS A 273 -12.30 -6.97 -16.62
N ARG A 274 -12.14 -5.72 -16.16
CA ARG A 274 -12.37 -4.54 -17.01
C ARG A 274 -11.28 -4.36 -18.06
N ALA A 275 -10.03 -4.75 -17.77
CA ALA A 275 -8.92 -4.69 -18.73
C ALA A 275 -9.10 -5.58 -19.98
N PRO A 276 -9.42 -6.89 -19.91
CA PRO A 276 -9.50 -7.78 -21.06
C PRO A 276 -10.74 -7.56 -21.94
N ARG A 277 -11.86 -7.07 -21.39
CA ARG A 277 -13.00 -6.64 -22.23
C ARG A 277 -12.64 -5.42 -23.06
N HIS A 278 -11.87 -4.48 -22.50
CA HIS A 278 -11.38 -3.31 -23.20
C HIS A 278 -10.27 -3.67 -24.21
N GLU A 279 -9.31 -4.50 -23.84
CA GLU A 279 -8.27 -5.00 -24.76
C GLU A 279 -8.87 -5.81 -25.91
N LYS A 280 -9.87 -6.68 -25.66
CA LYS A 280 -10.57 -7.40 -26.74
C LYS A 280 -11.35 -6.45 -27.65
N PHE A 281 -11.97 -5.41 -27.10
CA PHE A 281 -12.67 -4.40 -27.89
C PHE A 281 -11.69 -3.58 -28.75
N ILE A 282 -10.61 -3.06 -28.15
CA ILE A 282 -9.54 -2.35 -28.85
C ILE A 282 -8.92 -3.24 -29.92
N ALA A 283 -8.61 -4.50 -29.61
CA ALA A 283 -8.07 -5.46 -30.58
C ALA A 283 -9.04 -5.73 -31.74
N ARG A 284 -10.35 -5.69 -31.50
CA ARG A 284 -11.37 -5.83 -32.54
C ARG A 284 -11.50 -4.58 -33.42
N VAL A 285 -11.33 -3.40 -32.83
CA VAL A 285 -11.35 -2.11 -33.54
C VAL A 285 -10.06 -1.86 -34.33
N GLN A 286 -8.93 -2.36 -33.83
CA GLN A 286 -7.63 -2.27 -34.48
C GLN A 286 -7.38 -3.37 -35.52
N GLN A 287 -8.30 -4.33 -35.69
CA GLN A 287 -8.23 -5.27 -36.80
C GLN A 287 -8.42 -4.49 -38.12
N PRO A 288 -7.47 -4.56 -39.07
CA PRO A 288 -7.61 -3.91 -40.35
C PRO A 288 -8.78 -4.56 -41.11
N LEU A 289 -9.80 -3.77 -41.45
CA LEU A 289 -10.97 -4.21 -42.22
C LEU A 289 -10.64 -4.65 -43.66
N HIS A 290 -9.44 -4.32 -44.14
CA HIS A 290 -8.95 -4.72 -45.44
C HIS A 290 -7.62 -5.46 -45.33
N SER A 291 -7.63 -6.74 -45.71
CA SER A 291 -6.42 -7.40 -46.17
C SER A 291 -6.04 -6.72 -47.49
N PHE A 292 -5.13 -5.74 -47.45
CA PHE A 292 -4.46 -5.33 -48.67
C PHE A 292 -3.71 -6.55 -49.20
N GLY A 293 -4.28 -7.13 -50.26
CA GLY A 293 -3.71 -8.27 -50.95
C GLY A 293 -2.30 -7.92 -51.39
N ARG A 294 -1.33 -8.71 -50.92
CA ARG A 294 -0.03 -8.80 -51.57
C ARG A 294 -0.25 -9.34 -52.98
N LYS A 295 -0.11 -8.48 -53.98
CA LYS A 295 0.43 -8.85 -55.29
C LYS A 295 1.79 -8.16 -55.41
#